data_AF-A0A519EQQ3-F1
#
_entry.id   AF-A0A519EQQ3-F1
#
_cell.length_a   1.000
_cell.length_b   1.000
_cell.length_c   1.000
_cell.angle_alpha   90.00
_cell.angle_beta   90.00
_cell.angle_gamma   90.00
#
_symmetry.space_group_name_H-M   'P 1'
#
loop_
_entity.id
_entity.type
_entity.pdbx_description
1 polymer ?
#
loop_
_entity_poly.entity_id
_entity_poly.type
_entity_poly.pdbx_seq_one_letter_code
_entity_poly.pdbx_strand_id
1 'polypeptide(L)'
;MRAALWLLALFGIAAAVALFAGNNQGTVTVFWPPWRVDLSLNLVLLLLAGAFVLLHVALRALAALFSLPHQARQWRVQQKERSL
;
A
#
# COMPACT_ATOMS: atom_id res chain seq x y z
N MET A 1 -8.71 17.70 -3.21
CA MET A 1 -9.09 17.47 -1.81
C MET A 1 -8.95 16.00 -1.36
N ARG A 2 -9.37 15.00 -2.15
CA ARG A 2 -9.32 13.57 -1.76
C ARG A 2 -7.92 13.02 -1.44
N ALA A 3 -6.88 13.51 -2.12
CA ALA A 3 -5.49 13.10 -1.89
C ALA A 3 -4.92 13.61 -0.55
N ALA A 4 -5.24 14.85 -0.16
CA ALA A 4 -4.80 15.43 1.11
C ALA A 4 -5.42 14.70 2.31
N LEU A 5 -6.71 14.36 2.23
CA LEU A 5 -7.39 13.55 3.26
C LEU A 5 -6.78 12.14 3.38
N TRP A 6 -6.38 11.55 2.25
CA TRP A 6 -5.69 10.26 2.24
C TRP A 6 -4.31 10.33 2.90
N LEU A 7 -3.58 11.42 2.68
CA LEU A 7 -2.24 11.63 3.23
C LEU A 7 -2.31 11.84 4.75
N LEU A 8 -3.32 12.56 5.23
CA LEU A 8 -3.62 12.75 6.64
C LEU A 8 -3.99 11.44 7.34
N ALA A 9 -4.83 10.62 6.71
CA ALA A 9 -5.17 9.30 7.22
C ALA A 9 -3.94 8.37 7.28
N LEU A 10 -3.10 8.39 6.25
CA LEU A 10 -1.85 7.62 6.21
C LEU A 10 -0.89 8.03 7.33
N PHE A 11 -0.69 9.35 7.51
CA PHE A 11 0.17 9.86 8.59
C PHE A 11 -0.41 9.58 9.98
N GLY A 12 -1.73 9.69 10.15
CA GLY A 12 -2.41 9.36 11.40
C GLY A 12 -2.26 7.89 11.77
N ILE A 13 -2.39 6.98 10.80
CA ILE A 13 -2.16 5.55 11.01
C ILE A 13 -0.68 5.30 11.35
N ALA A 14 0.26 5.93 10.63
CA ALA A 14 1.68 5.78 10.91
C ALA A 14 2.06 6.26 12.33
N ALA A 15 1.52 7.40 12.77
CA ALA A 15 1.74 7.93 14.11
C ALA A 15 1.11 7.04 15.20
N ALA A 16 -0.10 6.52 14.98
CA ALA A 16 -0.74 5.58 15.90
C ALA A 16 0.05 4.27 16.04
N VAL A 17 0.57 3.74 14.92
CA VAL A 17 1.43 2.55 14.89
C VAL A 17 2.75 2.81 15.63
N ALA A 18 3.38 3.96 15.42
CA ALA A 18 4.62 4.33 16.11
C ALA A 18 4.42 4.47 17.63
N LEU A 19 3.31 5.05 18.07
CA LEU A 19 2.97 5.19 19.49
C LEU A 19 2.68 3.83 20.15
N PHE A 20 1.96 2.94 19.47
CA PHE A 20 1.70 1.58 19.99
C PHE A 20 2.94 0.69 20.01
N ALA A 21 3.91 0.94 19.13
CA ALA A 21 5.15 0.18 19.07
C ALA A 21 6.16 0.55 20.18
N GLY A 22 6.01 1.69 20.87
CA GLY A 22 7.04 2.20 21.78
C GLY A 22 7.32 1.36 23.04
N ASN A 23 6.34 0.60 23.55
CA ASN A 23 6.44 -0.10 24.85
C ASN A 23 6.10 -1.59 24.78
N ASN A 24 6.64 -2.32 23.78
CA ASN A 24 6.24 -3.70 23.54
C ASN A 24 7.41 -4.68 23.72
N GLN A 25 7.30 -5.59 24.70
CA GLN A 25 8.27 -6.68 24.93
C GLN A 25 7.98 -7.92 24.04
N GLY A 26 6.92 -7.88 23.23
CA GLY A 26 6.56 -8.99 22.35
C GLY A 26 7.61 -9.27 21.27
N THR A 27 7.94 -10.55 21.09
CA THR A 27 8.86 -11.04 20.06
C THR A 27 8.23 -12.19 19.29
N VAL A 28 8.50 -12.24 17.98
CA VAL A 28 8.11 -13.33 17.08
C VAL A 28 9.38 -14.09 16.71
N THR A 29 9.43 -15.36 17.09
CA THR A 29 10.58 -16.23 16.79
C THR A 29 10.25 -17.18 15.66
N VAL A 30 11.03 -17.13 14.59
CA VAL A 30 10.99 -18.12 13.51
C VAL A 30 12.05 -19.17 13.80
N PHE A 31 11.58 -20.38 14.13
CA PHE A 31 12.44 -21.54 14.33
C PHE A 31 12.58 -22.32 13.02
N TRP A 32 13.75 -22.23 12.39
CA TRP A 32 14.08 -22.99 11.18
C TRP A 32 15.46 -23.64 11.35
N PRO A 33 15.55 -24.89 11.84
CA PRO A 33 16.83 -25.51 12.16
C PRO A 33 17.83 -25.46 10.99
N PRO A 34 19.09 -25.02 11.22
CA PRO A 34 19.73 -24.64 12.49
C PRO A 34 19.55 -23.17 12.92
N TRP A 35 18.81 -22.36 12.16
CA TRP A 35 18.65 -20.93 12.36
C TRP A 35 17.44 -20.60 13.25
N ARG A 36 17.64 -19.65 14.17
CA ARG A 36 16.56 -19.04 14.92
C ARG A 36 16.58 -17.54 14.66
N VAL A 37 15.50 -17.02 14.11
CA VAL A 37 15.38 -15.59 13.81
C VAL A 37 14.36 -15.01 14.77
N ASP A 38 14.84 -14.19 15.71
CA ASP A 38 14.00 -13.47 16.67
C ASP A 38 13.73 -12.07 16.13
N LEU A 39 12.47 -11.77 15.84
CA LEU A 39 12.01 -10.47 15.35
C LEU A 39 11.19 -9.77 16.44
N SER A 40 11.38 -8.47 16.64
CA SER A 40 10.48 -7.72 17.52
C SER A 40 9.08 -7.68 16.92
N LEU A 41 8.04 -7.74 17.76
CA LEU A 41 6.66 -7.68 17.29
C LEU A 41 6.42 -6.42 16.44
N ASN A 42 7.04 -5.31 16.85
CA ASN A 42 6.97 -4.05 16.11
C ASN A 42 7.52 -4.15 14.69
N LEU A 43 8.66 -4.82 14.51
CA LEU A 43 9.27 -5.02 13.19
C LEU A 43 8.38 -5.90 12.31
N VAL A 44 7.81 -6.97 12.87
CA VAL A 44 6.87 -7.84 12.14
C VAL A 44 5.62 -7.06 11.71
N LEU A 45 5.04 -6.26 12.61
CA LEU A 45 3.88 -5.43 12.30
C LEU A 45 4.20 -4.38 11.22
N LEU A 46 5.37 -3.76 11.29
CA LEU A 46 5.83 -2.80 10.28
C LEU A 46 6.03 -3.46 8.92
N LEU A 47 6.63 -4.65 8.88
CA LEU A 47 6.78 -5.44 7.66
C LEU A 47 5.43 -5.85 7.07
N LEU A 48 4.49 -6.31 7.90
CA LEU A 48 3.13 -6.66 7.46
C LEU A 48 2.39 -5.46 6.86
N ALA A 49 2.43 -4.31 7.55
CA ALA A 49 1.82 -3.08 7.06
C ALA A 49 2.49 -2.63 5.74
N GLY A 50 3.82 -2.65 5.68
CA GLY A 50 4.59 -2.32 4.48
C GLY A 50 4.24 -3.24 3.30
N ALA A 51 4.17 -4.55 3.54
CA ALA A 51 3.79 -5.53 2.52
C ALA A 51 2.36 -5.30 2.01
N PHE A 52 1.41 -4.99 2.90
CA PHE A 52 0.04 -4.67 2.51
C PHE A 52 -0.03 -3.42 1.62
N VAL A 53 0.65 -2.33 2.01
CA VAL A 53 0.69 -1.10 1.21
C VAL A 53 1.34 -1.36 -0.15
N LEU A 54 2.46 -2.09 -0.17
CA LEU A 54 3.16 -2.43 -1.39
C LEU A 54 2.26 -3.23 -2.35
N LEU A 55 1.58 -4.26 -1.84
CA LEU A 55 0.64 -5.07 -2.63
C LEU A 55 -0.53 -4.21 -3.14
N HIS A 56 -1.10 -3.36 -2.30
CA HIS A 56 -2.19 -2.47 -2.69
C HIS A 56 -1.78 -1.51 -3.80
N VAL A 57 -0.60 -0.89 -3.68
CA VAL A 57 -0.05 0.00 -4.72
C VAL A 57 0.26 -0.76 -6.00
N ALA A 58 0.83 -1.96 -5.91
CA ALA A 58 1.11 -2.80 -7.07
C ALA A 58 -0.17 -3.16 -7.84
N LEU A 59 -1.22 -3.60 -7.13
CA LEU A 59 -2.52 -3.89 -7.73
C LEU A 59 -3.15 -2.64 -8.37
N ARG A 60 -3.08 -1.50 -7.70
CA ARG A 60 -3.59 -0.23 -8.22
C ARG A 60 -2.83 0.24 -9.45
N ALA A 61 -1.51 0.07 -9.47
CA ALA A 61 -0.66 0.37 -10.62
C ALA A 61 -1.00 -0.55 -11.80
N LEU A 62 -1.22 -1.83 -11.55
CA LEU A 62 -1.67 -2.79 -12.56
C LEU A 62 -3.03 -2.40 -13.15
N ALA A 63 -3.99 -2.04 -12.30
CA ALA A 63 -5.30 -1.55 -12.73
C ALA A 63 -5.23 -0.24 -13.52
N ALA A 64 -4.33 0.67 -13.14
CA ALA A 64 -4.06 1.90 -13.89
C ALA A 64 -3.47 1.58 -15.28
N LEU A 65 -2.53 0.64 -15.35
CA LEU A 65 -1.91 0.20 -16.59
C LEU A 65 -2.94 -0.45 -17.55
N PHE A 66 -3.86 -1.24 -17.02
CA PHE A 66 -4.94 -1.86 -17.80
C PHE A 66 -6.10 -0.90 -18.15
N SER A 67 -6.28 0.22 -17.45
CA SER A 67 -7.35 1.19 -17.74
C SER A 67 -6.94 2.29 -18.75
N LEU A 68 -5.64 2.54 -18.93
CA LEU A 68 -5.10 3.42 -19.97
C LEU A 68 -5.60 3.13 -21.41
N PRO A 69 -5.66 1.88 -21.91
CA PRO A 69 -6.16 1.62 -23.27
C PRO A 69 -7.65 1.96 -23.45
N HIS A 70 -8.45 1.94 -22.37
CA HIS A 70 -9.88 2.22 -22.45
C HIS A 70 -10.15 3.73 -22.61
N GLN A 71 -9.37 4.58 -21.94
CA GLN A 71 -9.48 6.04 -22.09
C GLN A 71 -9.01 6.50 -23.48
N ALA A 72 -7.98 5.87 -24.04
CA ALA A 72 -7.50 6.17 -25.40
C ALA A 72 -8.49 5.80 -26.51
N ARG A 73 -9.44 4.87 -26.27
CA ARG A 73 -10.53 4.56 -27.21
C ARG A 73 -11.66 5.59 -27.11
N GLN A 74 -12.04 5.99 -25.90
CA GLN A 74 -13.09 6.98 -25.68
C GLN A 74 -12.71 8.36 -26.26
N TRP A 75 -11.44 8.75 -26.16
CA TRP A 75 -10.94 10.00 -26.74
C TRP A 75 -11.04 9.99 -28.29
N ARG A 76 -10.81 8.84 -28.92
CA ARG A 76 -10.96 8.67 -30.38
C ARG A 76 -12.42 8.71 -30.85
N VAL A 77 -13.35 8.19 -30.05
CA VAL A 77 -14.78 8.23 -30.36
C VAL A 77 -15.34 9.66 -30.23
N GLN A 78 -14.96 10.39 -29.18
CA GLN A 78 -15.38 11.79 -29.01
C GLN A 78 -14.79 12.74 -30.06
N GLN A 79 -13.59 12.46 -30.58
CA GLN A 79 -13.05 13.22 -31.71
C GLN A 79 -13.89 13.04 -32.99
N LYS A 80 -14.47 11.85 -33.21
CA LYS A 80 -15.29 11.55 -34.38
C LYS A 80 -16.67 12.22 -34.34
N GLU A 81 -17.23 12.42 -33.15
CA GLU A 81 -18.52 13.12 -32.99
C GLU A 81 -18.39 14.64 -33.14
N ARG A 82 -17.21 15.23 -32.90
CA ARG A 82 -16.97 16.67 -33.11
C ARG A 82 -16.65 17.05 -34.56
N SER A 83 -16.45 16.07 -35.44
CA SER A 83 -16.19 16.27 -36.87
C SER A 83 -17.41 16.07 -37.76
N LEU A 84 -18.59 15.83 -37.17
CA LEU A 84 -19.90 15.79 -37.85
C LEU A 84 -20.67 17.06 -37.50
#